data_AF-A0A6A6JWY4-F1
#
_entry.id   AF-A0A6A6JWY4-F1
#
_cell.length_a   1.000
_cell.length_b   1.000
_cell.length_c   1.000
_cell.angle_alpha   90.00
_cell.angle_beta   90.00
_cell.angle_gamma   90.00
#
_symmetry.space_group_name_H-M   'P 1'
#
loop_
_entity.id
_entity.type
_entity.pdbx_description
1 polymer ?
#
loop_
_entity_poly.entity_id
_entity_poly.type
_entity_poly.pdbx_seq_one_letter_code
_entity_poly.pdbx_strand_id
1 'polypeptide(L)'
;VAVGKDGLRFTPDTISAKPGDRITFEFYPKNHTVAQAAFDNPCNPINGSIFSGFNFAVAEGKAEKQFTITVKDDKPIWLYCSAVPQGNSHCAAGMVAVINPPKEGPRTLQAFREA
;
A
#
# COMPACT_ATOMS: atom_id res chain seq x y z
N VAL A 1 -4.32 -1.18 -8.80
CA VAL A 1 -4.38 -1.80 -7.46
C VAL A 1 -5.61 -1.27 -6.75
N ALA A 2 -6.55 -2.13 -6.38
CA ALA A 2 -7.70 -1.74 -5.58
C ALA A 2 -7.29 -1.61 -4.11
N VAL A 3 -7.74 -0.54 -3.45
CA VAL A 3 -7.43 -0.24 -2.05
C VAL A 3 -8.73 -0.23 -1.26
N GLY A 4 -8.94 -1.22 -0.40
CA GLY A 4 -10.13 -1.29 0.45
C GLY A 4 -11.35 -2.02 -0.15
N LYS A 5 -11.24 -2.55 -1.38
CA LYS A 5 -12.38 -3.18 -2.07
C LYS A 5 -12.90 -4.42 -1.36
N ASP A 6 -11.96 -5.28 -0.95
CA ASP A 6 -12.22 -6.60 -0.36
C ASP A 6 -11.86 -6.59 1.14
N GLY A 7 -12.15 -5.49 1.83
CA GLY A 7 -11.78 -5.26 3.23
C GLY A 7 -10.45 -4.53 3.40
N LEU A 8 -9.74 -4.75 4.50
CA LEU A 8 -8.47 -4.08 4.84
C LEU A 8 -7.30 -4.63 4.01
N ARG A 9 -7.37 -4.49 2.68
CA ARG A 9 -6.43 -5.11 1.74
C ARG A 9 -6.16 -4.26 0.51
N PHE A 10 -4.95 -4.42 -0.02
CA PHE A 10 -4.58 -4.04 -1.38
C PHE A 10 -4.80 -5.25 -2.31
N THR A 11 -5.49 -5.07 -3.43
CA THR A 11 -5.77 -6.15 -4.39
C THR A 11 -5.27 -5.78 -5.80
N PRO A 12 -4.27 -6.48 -6.36
CA PRO A 12 -3.38 -7.42 -5.69
C PRO A 12 -2.48 -6.71 -4.65
N ASP A 13 -2.00 -7.46 -3.65
CA ASP A 13 -1.05 -6.98 -2.62
C ASP A 13 0.41 -7.26 -2.98
N THR A 14 0.65 -8.07 -4.01
CA THR A 14 1.98 -8.29 -4.60
C THR A 14 1.95 -7.89 -6.07
N ILE A 15 2.79 -6.94 -6.45
CA ILE A 15 2.81 -6.36 -7.80
C ILE A 15 4.19 -6.55 -8.41
N SER A 16 4.25 -6.94 -9.68
CA SER A 16 5.48 -6.89 -10.49
C SER A 16 5.37 -5.76 -11.51
N ALA A 17 6.40 -4.92 -11.61
CA ALA A 17 6.44 -3.78 -12.50
C ALA A 17 7.88 -3.45 -12.93
N LYS A 18 8.05 -2.88 -14.12
CA LYS A 18 9.35 -2.44 -14.65
C LYS A 18 9.58 -0.95 -14.36
N PRO A 19 10.84 -0.48 -14.34
CA PRO A 19 11.13 0.95 -14.33
C PRO A 19 10.40 1.67 -15.46
N GLY A 20 9.72 2.77 -15.14
CA GLY A 20 8.87 3.53 -16.07
C GLY A 20 7.38 3.14 -16.03
N ASP A 21 7.03 1.97 -15.51
CA ASP A 21 5.62 1.58 -15.37
C ASP A 21 4.89 2.50 -14.39
N ARG A 22 3.59 2.70 -14.64
CA ARG A 22 2.71 3.47 -13.77
C ARG A 22 1.77 2.52 -13.04
N ILE A 23 1.75 2.62 -11.71
CA ILE A 23 0.82 1.86 -10.86
C ILE A 23 -0.23 2.83 -10.34
N THR A 24 -1.47 2.59 -10.75
CA THR A 24 -2.62 3.36 -10.30
C THR A 24 -3.37 2.62 -9.19
N PHE A 25 -3.63 3.34 -8.11
CA PHE A 25 -4.37 2.91 -6.93
C PHE A 25 -5.78 3.49 -7.00
N GLU A 26 -6.76 2.58 -6.97
CA GLU A 26 -8.19 2.88 -7.00
C GLU A 26 -8.77 2.61 -5.62
N PHE A 27 -9.38 3.62 -5.01
CA PHE A 27 -9.87 3.52 -3.65
C PHE A 27 -11.33 3.13 -3.61
N TYR A 28 -11.69 2.37 -2.59
CA TYR A 28 -13.03 1.87 -2.29
C TYR A 28 -13.47 2.41 -0.91
N PRO A 29 -14.69 2.13 -0.43
CA PRO A 29 -15.27 2.84 0.70
C PRO A 29 -14.44 2.80 1.97
N LYS A 30 -14.72 3.73 2.88
CA LYS A 30 -13.89 4.10 4.04
C LYS A 30 -12.66 4.91 3.62
N ASN A 31 -11.81 5.24 4.59
CA ASN A 31 -10.63 6.06 4.36
C ASN A 31 -9.38 5.17 4.39
N HIS A 32 -8.70 5.08 3.25
CA HIS A 32 -7.49 4.29 3.08
C HIS A 32 -6.39 5.17 2.48
N THR A 33 -5.15 4.70 2.59
CA THR A 33 -3.97 5.39 2.06
C THR A 33 -3.02 4.39 1.42
N VAL A 34 -2.15 4.93 0.57
CA VAL A 34 -0.94 4.27 0.09
C VAL A 34 0.22 5.05 0.69
N ALA A 35 0.93 4.45 1.63
CA ALA A 35 2.12 5.02 2.26
C ALA A 35 3.28 4.05 2.13
N GLN A 36 4.51 4.55 1.94
CA GLN A 36 5.70 3.71 1.87
C GLN A 36 6.39 3.59 3.23
N ALA A 37 6.86 2.38 3.50
CA ALA A 37 7.62 2.03 4.69
C ALA A 37 8.94 1.35 4.30
N ALA A 38 9.87 1.27 5.25
CA ALA A 38 11.01 0.38 5.13
C ALA A 38 10.60 -1.03 5.57
N PHE A 39 11.21 -2.07 4.99
CA PHE A 39 10.86 -3.46 5.34
C PHE A 39 11.03 -3.75 6.84
N ASP A 40 12.09 -3.21 7.43
CA ASP A 40 12.47 -3.36 8.83
C ASP A 40 11.71 -2.42 9.78
N ASN A 41 10.88 -1.52 9.26
CA ASN A 41 10.04 -0.63 10.04
C ASN A 41 8.64 -0.52 9.40
N PRO A 42 7.86 -1.62 9.39
CA PRO A 42 6.51 -1.61 8.86
C PRO A 42 5.62 -0.60 9.59
N CYS A 43 4.53 -0.22 8.95
CA CYS A 43 3.52 0.71 9.49
C CYS A 43 4.02 2.12 9.86
N ASN A 44 5.27 2.45 9.57
CA ASN A 44 5.89 3.74 9.83
C ASN A 44 6.35 4.39 8.51
N PRO A 45 6.15 5.70 8.33
CA PRO A 45 6.51 6.36 7.10
C PRO A 45 8.03 6.47 7.01
N ILE A 46 8.56 6.29 5.80
CA ILE A 46 9.93 6.73 5.51
C ILE A 46 9.89 8.16 4.93
N ASN A 47 10.81 9.02 5.34
CA ASN A 47 10.80 10.43 4.93
C ASN A 47 10.92 10.60 3.40
N GLY A 48 10.17 11.55 2.83
CA GLY A 48 10.25 11.91 1.41
C GLY A 48 9.75 10.84 0.43
N SER A 49 8.85 9.96 0.89
CA SER A 49 8.40 8.79 0.14
C SER A 49 6.96 8.87 -0.36
N ILE A 50 6.49 7.77 -0.95
CA ILE A 50 5.14 7.65 -1.47
C ILE A 50 4.13 7.87 -0.34
N PHE A 51 3.27 8.86 -0.51
CA PHE A 51 2.11 9.06 0.35
C PHE A 51 0.95 9.64 -0.47
N SER A 52 -0.17 8.92 -0.49
CA SER A 52 -1.37 9.35 -1.22
C SER A 52 -2.15 10.46 -0.51
N GLY A 53 -2.01 10.59 0.82
CA GLY A 53 -2.94 11.35 1.64
C GLY A 53 -4.30 10.65 1.80
N PHE A 54 -5.18 11.26 2.61
CA PHE A 54 -6.51 10.78 2.98
C PHE A 54 -7.62 11.42 2.14
N ASN A 55 -7.45 11.47 0.82
CA ASN A 55 -8.27 12.29 -0.09
C ASN A 55 -9.27 11.49 -0.95
N PHE A 56 -9.52 10.22 -0.60
CA PHE A 56 -10.21 9.25 -1.48
C PHE A 56 -11.40 8.54 -0.83
N ALA A 57 -11.84 8.98 0.36
CA ALA A 57 -12.94 8.35 1.06
C ALA A 57 -14.27 8.53 0.30
N VAL A 58 -15.01 7.43 0.14
CA VAL A 58 -16.36 7.39 -0.43
C VAL A 58 -17.26 6.50 0.41
N ALA A 59 -18.58 6.71 0.31
CA ALA A 59 -19.58 5.92 1.04
C ALA A 59 -19.78 4.53 0.44
N GLU A 60 -19.77 4.44 -0.89
CA GLU A 60 -19.95 3.20 -1.64
C GLU A 60 -19.20 3.24 -2.97
N GLY A 61 -18.98 2.07 -3.57
CA GLY A 61 -18.36 1.96 -4.89
C GLY A 61 -16.90 2.41 -4.95
N LYS A 62 -16.44 2.75 -6.15
CA LYS A 62 -15.07 3.21 -6.42
C LYS A 62 -15.01 4.74 -6.32
N ALA A 63 -13.97 5.26 -5.67
CA ALA A 63 -13.70 6.70 -5.65
C ALA A 63 -13.38 7.24 -7.05
N GLU A 64 -13.82 8.47 -7.33
CA GLU A 64 -13.48 9.16 -8.58
C GLU A 64 -11.98 9.51 -8.65
N LYS A 65 -11.41 9.92 -7.51
CA LYS A 65 -10.00 10.24 -7.39
C LYS A 65 -9.18 8.95 -7.30
N GLN A 66 -8.01 8.98 -7.93
CA GLN A 66 -7.05 7.88 -7.94
C GLN A 66 -5.67 8.43 -7.60
N PHE A 67 -4.78 7.55 -7.17
CA PHE A 67 -3.40 7.89 -6.89
C PHE A 67 -2.49 7.06 -7.78
N THR A 68 -1.60 7.70 -8.54
CA THR A 68 -0.68 7.00 -9.43
C THR A 68 0.76 7.30 -9.05
N ILE A 69 1.57 6.26 -8.99
CA ILE A 69 3.03 6.35 -8.86
C ILE A 69 3.70 5.88 -10.13
N THR A 70 4.91 6.39 -10.39
CA THR A 70 5.82 5.86 -11.41
C THR A 70 6.89 5.03 -10.73
N VAL A 71 7.08 3.80 -11.20
CA VAL A 71 8.14 2.89 -10.73
C VAL A 71 9.48 3.41 -11.25
N LYS A 72 10.42 3.70 -10.34
CA LYS A 72 11.70 4.34 -10.70
C LYS A 72 12.80 3.33 -11.00
N ASP A 73 12.83 2.23 -10.26
CA ASP A 73 13.77 1.13 -10.40
C ASP A 73 13.07 -0.21 -10.07
N ASP A 74 13.80 -1.31 -10.14
CA ASP A 74 13.31 -2.67 -9.87
C ASP A 74 13.42 -3.06 -8.38
N LYS A 75 13.74 -2.11 -7.49
CA LYS A 75 13.87 -2.40 -6.06
C LYS A 75 12.50 -2.61 -5.40
N PRO A 76 12.45 -3.38 -4.31
CA PRO A 76 11.21 -3.57 -3.56
C PRO A 76 10.66 -2.25 -2.99
N ILE A 77 9.36 -2.02 -3.17
CA ILE A 77 8.63 -0.92 -2.53
C ILE A 77 7.59 -1.53 -1.60
N TRP A 78 7.81 -1.35 -0.30
CA TRP A 78 6.91 -1.81 0.75
C TRP A 78 5.88 -0.73 1.06
N LEU A 79 4.60 -1.09 1.00
CA LEU A 79 3.48 -0.18 1.14
C LEU A 79 2.57 -0.63 2.27
N TYR A 80 1.94 0.33 2.91
CA TYR A 80 0.95 0.10 3.95
C TYR A 80 -0.17 1.13 3.90
N CYS A 81 -1.29 0.80 4.54
CA CYS A 81 -2.32 1.77 4.84
C CYS A 81 -2.08 2.39 6.22
N SER A 82 -1.83 3.70 6.25
CA SER A 82 -1.58 4.50 7.46
C SER A 82 -2.85 4.91 8.23
N ALA A 83 -4.02 4.40 7.85
CA ALA A 83 -5.27 4.73 8.53
C ALA A 83 -5.34 4.07 9.91
N VAL A 84 -5.72 4.86 10.91
CA VAL A 84 -5.91 4.42 12.30
C VAL A 84 -7.30 4.86 12.82
N PRO A 85 -8.40 4.45 12.16
CA PRO A 85 -9.73 4.84 12.60
C PRO A 85 -10.01 4.34 14.03
N GLN A 86 -10.37 5.28 14.91
CA GLN A 86 -10.74 4.98 16.31
C GLN A 86 -9.65 4.20 17.06
N GLY A 87 -8.37 4.44 16.74
CA GLY A 87 -7.24 3.74 17.36
C GLY A 87 -6.90 2.38 16.73
N ASN A 88 -7.70 1.87 15.79
CA ASN A 88 -7.45 0.59 15.12
C ASN A 88 -6.62 0.78 13.85
N SER A 89 -5.34 0.40 13.90
CA SER A 89 -4.44 0.52 12.74
C SER A 89 -4.80 -0.48 11.64
N HIS A 90 -5.07 0.00 10.43
CA HIS A 90 -5.26 -0.87 9.26
C HIS A 90 -3.98 -1.65 8.93
N CYS A 91 -2.81 -1.03 9.08
CA CYS A 91 -1.55 -1.70 8.84
C CYS A 91 -1.30 -2.85 9.82
N ALA A 92 -1.52 -2.62 11.12
CA ALA A 92 -1.39 -3.66 12.14
C ALA A 92 -2.44 -4.77 11.96
N ALA A 93 -3.57 -4.46 11.31
CA ALA A 93 -4.56 -5.46 10.88
C ALA A 93 -4.17 -6.19 9.57
N GLY A 94 -2.97 -5.96 9.05
CA GLY A 94 -2.38 -6.66 7.91
C GLY A 94 -2.56 -5.98 6.55
N MET A 95 -3.01 -4.72 6.51
CA MET A 95 -3.21 -3.95 5.28
C MET A 95 -1.87 -3.42 4.75
N VAL A 96 -1.12 -4.32 4.11
CA VAL A 96 0.19 -4.08 3.50
C VAL A 96 0.26 -4.64 2.08
N ALA A 97 1.19 -4.10 1.28
CA ALA A 97 1.47 -4.55 -0.08
C ALA A 97 2.96 -4.39 -0.41
N VAL A 98 3.40 -5.05 -1.48
CA VAL A 98 4.75 -4.92 -2.01
C VAL A 98 4.75 -4.86 -3.53
N ILE A 99 5.53 -3.93 -4.07
CA ILE A 99 5.88 -3.90 -5.49
C ILE A 99 7.30 -4.45 -5.61
N ASN A 100 7.52 -5.34 -6.59
CA ASN A 100 8.79 -5.98 -6.88
C ASN A 100 9.44 -6.62 -5.63
N PRO A 101 8.76 -7.55 -4.92
CA PRO A 101 9.37 -8.22 -3.79
C PRO A 101 10.63 -8.99 -4.22
N PRO A 102 11.60 -9.18 -3.31
CA PRO A 102 12.70 -10.11 -3.53
C PRO A 102 12.17 -11.50 -3.89
N LYS A 103 12.81 -12.16 -4.86
CA LYS A 103 12.43 -13.52 -5.29
C LYS A 103 12.81 -14.59 -4.26
N GLU A 104 13.79 -14.28 -3.42
CA GLU A 104 14.38 -15.19 -2.44
C GLU A 104 14.69 -14.46 -1.13
N GLY A 105 14.90 -15.24 -0.07
CA GLY A 105 15.27 -14.73 1.24
C GLY A 105 14.08 -14.39 2.14
N PRO A 106 14.36 -13.82 3.33
CA PRO A 106 13.35 -13.67 4.39
C PRO A 106 12.42 -12.48 4.17
N ARG A 107 12.71 -11.59 3.21
CA ARG A 107 11.96 -10.35 2.98
C ARG A 107 10.71 -10.61 2.13
N THR A 108 9.72 -11.24 2.73
CA THR A 108 8.45 -11.59 2.09
C THR A 108 7.31 -10.63 2.50
N LEU A 109 6.23 -10.60 1.72
CA LEU A 109 5.02 -9.87 2.12
C LEU A 109 4.42 -10.39 3.43
N GLN A 110 4.53 -11.70 3.67
CA GLN A 110 4.08 -12.28 4.93
C GLN A 110 4.90 -11.76 6.11
N ALA A 111 6.24 -11.79 6.01
CA ALA A 111 7.11 -11.27 7.06
C ALA A 111 6.88 -9.78 7.32
N PHE A 112 6.63 -8.99 6.28
CA PHE A 112 6.30 -7.57 6.41
C PHE A 112 4.91 -7.33 7.06
N ARG A 113 3.97 -8.26 6.89
CA ARG A 113 2.63 -8.20 7.48
C ARG A 113 2.62 -8.57 8.97
N GLU A 114 3.53 -9.45 9.37
CA GLU A 114 3.61 -10.02 10.73
C GLU A 114 4.53 -9.24 11.67
N ALA A 115 5.31 -8.29 11.15
CA ALA A 115 6.25 -7.46 11.91
C ALA A 115 5.57 -6.23 12.54
#